data_AF-A0A832WJR7-F1
#
_entry.id   AF-A0A832WJR7-F1
#
_cell.length_a   1.000
_cell.length_b   1.000
_cell.length_c   1.000
_cell.angle_alpha   90.00
_cell.angle_beta   90.00
_cell.angle_gamma   90.00
#
_symmetry.space_group_name_H-M   'P 1'
#
loop_
_entity.id
_entity.type
_entity.pdbx_description
1 polymer ?
#
loop_
_entity_poly.entity_id
_entity_poly.type
_entity_poly.pdbx_seq_one_letter_code
_entity_poly.pdbx_strand_id
1 'polypeptide(L)'
;GGKDITMDEVTYSGEVIKVVVECKHHKTGIGRPVIQKLHSAVSTLEYSGKKKGYIVSSSTFTDSAVDYVQIVNKQSDNLVLELIDGKKLKKIACDLGINLKNGVIEALSNKSISYSSESVIKTNTLESNFNNINNINKDQVSVKDLKITYHPIYYINYDIDSQCATSVGVIHEESGDGQLIIDGRTGNELKKEFTNFLLKNVHNEKEIERGSCLQYKLDFQKNENELKNRAISEIINSHTKDVTYTGKNNVTYNKTCTPSPKDIIIHNCRSLYYPEWILSIKAKQKNYIISFIESAGDFITLRNDAKICQICNHKLEKNRWYCTYCGSITCKKHIKVTRLRKAKICVNCSITKSFFGAKKYFESDEELEAFNNHYTSLPTYKKIGENPYLVCSIIIMVMIGLYSLF
;
A
#
# COMPACT_ATOMS: atom_id res chain seq x y z
N GLY A 1 20.63 30.94 -27.06
CA GLY A 1 20.47 29.47 -27.11
C GLY A 1 21.84 28.84 -27.16
N GLY A 2 22.13 27.86 -26.31
CA GLY A 2 23.49 27.40 -25.99
C GLY A 2 23.92 27.62 -24.53
N LYS A 3 22.97 27.96 -23.65
CA LYS A 3 23.15 28.23 -22.22
C LYS A 3 21.85 27.82 -21.52
N ASP A 4 21.76 26.57 -21.07
CA ASP A 4 20.60 26.11 -20.30
C ASP A 4 20.79 26.39 -18.80
N ILE A 5 22.04 26.31 -18.31
CA ILE A 5 22.39 26.64 -16.93
C ILE A 5 23.69 27.46 -16.93
N THR A 6 23.78 28.44 -16.04
CA THR A 6 25.02 29.18 -15.75
C THR A 6 25.29 29.14 -14.26
N MET A 7 26.53 28.87 -13.86
CA MET A 7 26.93 28.80 -12.46
C MET A 7 28.37 29.25 -12.27
N ASP A 8 28.71 29.55 -11.02
CA ASP A 8 30.06 29.91 -10.60
C ASP A 8 30.65 28.75 -9.79
N GLU A 9 31.78 28.22 -10.23
CA GLU A 9 32.56 27.25 -9.47
C GLU A 9 33.67 28.00 -8.74
N VAL A 10 33.70 27.91 -7.41
CA VAL A 10 34.74 28.53 -6.58
C VAL A 10 35.72 27.44 -6.17
N THR A 11 36.98 27.57 -6.61
CA THR A 11 38.03 26.61 -6.24
C THR A 11 38.46 26.79 -4.78
N TYR A 12 39.17 25.80 -4.22
CA TYR A 12 39.75 25.90 -2.87
C TYR A 12 40.71 27.10 -2.70
N SER A 13 41.29 27.61 -3.78
CA SER A 13 42.14 28.80 -3.78
C SER A 13 41.36 30.11 -3.94
N GLY A 14 40.03 30.07 -4.01
CA GLY A 14 39.15 31.23 -4.18
C GLY A 14 39.05 31.73 -5.63
N GLU A 15 39.60 31.02 -6.61
CA GLU A 15 39.45 31.37 -8.03
C GLU A 15 38.00 31.06 -8.46
N VAL A 16 37.33 32.04 -9.07
CA VAL A 16 35.99 31.85 -9.65
C VAL A 16 36.13 31.37 -11.09
N ILE A 17 35.50 30.25 -11.41
CA ILE A 17 35.41 29.70 -12.76
C ILE A 17 33.97 29.88 -13.24
N LYS A 18 33.78 30.56 -14.38
CA LYS A 18 32.44 30.71 -14.95
C LYS A 18 32.06 29.46 -15.73
N VAL A 19 30.93 28.86 -15.37
CA VAL A 19 30.47 27.60 -15.94
C VAL A 19 29.17 27.81 -16.73
N VAL A 20 29.13 27.24 -17.93
CA VAL A 20 27.93 27.17 -18.78
C VAL A 20 27.61 25.71 -19.04
N VAL A 21 26.35 25.33 -18.88
CA VAL A 21 25.87 23.98 -19.19
C VAL A 21 24.84 24.06 -20.30
N GLU A 22 24.99 23.19 -21.29
CA GLU A 22 23.96 22.88 -22.29
C GLU A 22 23.48 21.45 -22.07
N CYS A 23 22.16 21.30 -21.91
CA CYS A 23 21.48 20.04 -21.74
C CYS A 23 20.83 19.61 -23.05
N LYS A 24 20.98 18.33 -23.40
CA LYS A 24 20.38 17.75 -24.61
C LYS A 24 19.77 16.40 -24.35
N HIS A 25 18.62 16.16 -24.94
CA HIS A 25 17.94 14.87 -24.92
C HIS A 25 17.59 14.46 -26.34
N HIS A 26 18.36 13.52 -26.90
CA HIS A 26 18.13 12.98 -28.24
C HIS A 26 18.23 11.45 -28.22
N LYS A 27 17.56 10.80 -29.16
CA LYS A 27 17.68 9.35 -29.36
C LYS A 27 18.99 8.95 -30.06
N THR A 28 19.61 9.89 -30.79
CA THR A 28 20.86 9.71 -31.50
C THR A 28 22.02 10.43 -30.82
N GLY A 29 23.24 10.12 -31.24
CA GLY A 29 24.46 10.75 -30.71
C GLY A 29 24.50 12.25 -30.99
N ILE A 30 25.01 13.03 -30.03
CA ILE A 30 25.19 14.47 -30.14
C ILE A 30 26.37 14.78 -31.05
N GLY A 31 26.11 15.53 -32.11
CA GLY A 31 27.11 15.91 -33.10
C GLY A 31 27.87 17.20 -32.78
N ARG A 32 29.00 17.38 -33.47
CA ARG A 32 29.88 18.55 -33.40
C ARG A 32 29.17 19.92 -33.44
N PRO A 33 28.12 20.16 -34.25
CA PRO A 33 27.46 21.47 -34.29
C PRO A 33 26.90 21.94 -32.94
N VAL A 34 26.45 21.01 -32.09
CA VAL A 34 25.96 21.33 -30.74
C VAL A 34 27.11 21.81 -29.86
N ILE A 35 28.25 21.12 -29.93
CA ILE A 35 29.45 21.46 -29.16
C ILE A 35 29.99 22.83 -29.59
N GLN A 36 29.98 23.12 -30.90
CA GLN A 36 30.41 24.41 -31.45
C GLN A 36 29.54 25.57 -30.96
N LYS A 37 28.24 25.36 -30.82
CA LYS A 37 27.32 26.36 -30.26
C LYS A 37 27.63 26.64 -28.79
N LEU A 38 27.84 25.61 -27.96
CA LEU A 38 28.26 25.82 -26.58
C LEU A 38 29.63 26.52 -26.52
N HIS A 39 30.61 26.07 -27.31
CA HIS A 39 31.94 26.68 -27.34
C HIS A 39 31.85 28.18 -27.62
N SER A 40 31.09 28.59 -28.65
CA SER A 40 30.85 30.01 -28.93
C SER A 40 30.21 30.75 -27.73
N ALA A 41 29.21 30.13 -27.09
CA ALA A 41 28.51 30.70 -25.94
C ALA A 41 29.41 30.88 -24.70
N VAL A 42 30.38 29.99 -24.48
CA VAL A 42 31.38 30.07 -23.41
C VAL A 42 32.46 31.10 -23.75
N SER A 43 32.99 31.08 -24.98
CA SER A 43 34.06 31.99 -25.40
C SER A 43 33.61 33.46 -25.39
N THR A 44 32.36 33.73 -25.77
CA THR A 44 31.76 35.07 -25.78
C THR A 44 31.28 35.57 -24.42
N LEU A 45 31.44 34.78 -23.35
CA LEU A 45 31.09 35.23 -22.00
C LEU A 45 32.03 36.38 -21.59
N GLU A 46 31.47 37.51 -21.15
CA GLU A 46 32.22 38.67 -20.64
C GLU A 46 32.86 38.37 -19.28
N TYR A 47 33.93 37.58 -19.31
CA TYR A 47 34.72 37.18 -18.15
C TYR A 47 36.16 36.93 -18.59
N SER A 48 37.12 37.48 -17.85
CA SER A 48 38.55 37.36 -18.15
C SER A 48 39.22 36.15 -17.50
N GLY A 49 38.61 35.56 -16.47
CA GLY A 49 39.11 34.36 -15.79
C GLY A 49 38.78 33.06 -16.54
N LYS A 50 39.09 31.93 -15.89
CA LYS A 50 38.82 30.60 -16.46
C LYS A 50 37.33 30.36 -16.69
N LYS A 51 37.03 29.68 -17.79
CA LYS A 51 35.69 29.33 -18.21
C LYS A 51 35.57 27.83 -18.40
N LYS A 52 34.40 27.27 -18.09
CA LYS A 52 34.10 25.87 -18.31
C LYS A 52 32.77 25.69 -19.02
N GLY A 53 32.73 24.81 -20.01
CA GLY A 53 31.51 24.42 -20.71
C GLY A 53 31.21 22.96 -20.48
N TYR A 54 29.99 22.63 -20.06
CA TYR A 54 29.51 21.25 -19.98
C TYR A 54 28.45 21.01 -21.05
N ILE A 55 28.61 19.92 -21.82
CA ILE A 55 27.49 19.35 -22.57
C ILE A 55 27.02 18.10 -21.83
N VAL A 56 25.78 18.12 -21.37
CA VAL A 56 25.14 17.00 -20.67
C VAL A 56 24.09 16.40 -21.58
N SER A 57 24.22 15.11 -21.88
CA SER A 57 23.25 14.38 -22.69
C SER A 57 22.87 13.04 -22.09
N SER A 58 21.62 12.63 -22.30
CA SER A 58 21.20 11.25 -22.06
C SER A 58 21.68 10.26 -23.13
N SER A 59 22.16 10.76 -24.28
CA SER A 59 22.73 9.97 -25.38
C SER A 59 24.26 10.00 -25.39
N THR A 60 24.87 9.37 -26.40
CA THR A 60 26.33 9.39 -26.64
C THR A 60 26.75 10.64 -27.42
N PHE A 61 28.06 10.87 -27.54
CA PHE A 61 28.63 11.87 -28.45
C PHE A 61 29.22 11.18 -29.68
N THR A 62 29.17 11.83 -30.84
CA THR A 62 29.87 11.33 -32.04
C THR A 62 31.37 11.53 -31.92
N ASP A 63 32.18 10.72 -32.60
CA ASP A 63 33.66 10.86 -32.58
C ASP A 63 34.10 12.27 -32.99
N SER A 64 33.47 12.82 -34.04
CA SER A 64 33.72 14.20 -34.48
C SER A 64 33.41 15.28 -33.43
N ALA A 65 32.52 15.00 -32.48
CA ALA A 65 32.21 15.90 -31.36
C ALA A 65 33.28 15.77 -30.26
N VAL A 66 33.70 14.54 -29.96
CA VAL A 66 34.78 14.26 -28.99
C VAL A 66 36.11 14.86 -29.47
N ASP A 67 36.47 14.63 -30.73
CA ASP A 67 37.69 15.18 -31.36
C ASP A 67 37.70 16.70 -31.30
N TYR A 68 36.56 17.34 -31.56
CA TYR A 68 36.45 18.79 -31.49
C TYR A 68 36.71 19.33 -30.08
N VAL A 69 36.18 18.68 -29.03
CA VAL A 69 36.47 19.05 -27.63
C VAL A 69 37.95 18.91 -27.32
N GLN A 70 38.59 17.83 -27.76
CA GLN A 70 40.02 17.63 -27.54
C GLN A 70 40.86 18.71 -28.22
N ILE A 71 40.49 19.15 -29.43
CA ILE A 71 41.14 20.25 -30.14
C ILE A 71 40.99 21.55 -29.36
N VAL A 72 39.77 21.90 -28.94
CA VAL A 72 39.51 23.13 -28.19
C VAL A 72 40.29 23.16 -26.88
N ASN A 73 40.26 22.06 -26.12
CA ASN A 73 40.95 21.97 -24.82
C ASN A 73 42.48 21.98 -24.95
N LYS A 74 43.04 21.61 -26.12
CA LYS A 74 44.48 21.73 -26.39
C LYS A 74 44.90 23.13 -26.82
N GLN A 75 43.97 23.91 -27.38
CA GLN A 75 44.23 25.24 -27.95
C GLN A 75 43.94 26.38 -26.97
N SER A 76 43.31 26.10 -25.83
CA SER A 76 42.90 27.12 -24.87
C SER A 76 43.38 26.79 -23.47
N ASP A 77 44.08 27.75 -22.85
CA ASP A 77 44.53 27.66 -21.45
C ASP A 77 43.47 28.20 -20.47
N ASN A 78 42.47 28.92 -20.96
CA ASN A 78 41.46 29.61 -20.15
C ASN A 78 40.03 29.08 -20.36
N LEU A 79 39.83 28.09 -21.24
CA LEU A 79 38.52 27.50 -21.51
C LEU A 79 38.64 25.98 -21.60
N VAL A 80 37.81 25.29 -20.83
CA VAL A 80 37.70 23.82 -20.86
C VAL A 80 36.28 23.40 -21.22
N LEU A 81 36.14 22.52 -22.20
CA LEU A 81 34.88 21.85 -22.51
C LEU A 81 34.89 20.42 -21.96
N GLU A 82 33.80 20.01 -21.35
CA GLU A 82 33.61 18.69 -20.78
C GLU A 82 32.32 18.05 -21.29
N LEU A 83 32.42 16.77 -21.67
CA LEU A 83 31.30 15.97 -22.14
C LEU A 83 30.82 15.05 -21.01
N ILE A 84 29.52 15.06 -20.77
CA ILE A 84 28.83 14.16 -19.85
C ILE A 84 27.77 13.41 -20.67
N ASP A 85 28.11 12.20 -21.08
CA ASP A 85 27.20 11.33 -21.83
C ASP A 85 26.25 10.58 -20.89
N GLY A 86 25.29 9.83 -21.45
CA GLY A 86 24.31 9.12 -20.64
C GLY A 86 24.92 8.13 -19.64
N LYS A 87 26.08 7.54 -19.95
CA LYS A 87 26.80 6.61 -19.05
C LYS A 87 27.44 7.35 -17.88
N LYS A 88 28.15 8.45 -18.15
CA LYS A 88 28.78 9.29 -17.14
C LYS A 88 27.74 9.99 -16.28
N LEU A 89 26.64 10.46 -16.88
CA LEU A 89 25.49 11.03 -16.16
C LEU A 89 24.87 10.00 -15.21
N LYS A 90 24.68 8.75 -15.67
CA LYS A 90 24.21 7.66 -14.81
C LYS A 90 25.15 7.40 -13.65
N LYS A 91 26.47 7.42 -13.87
CA LYS A 91 27.44 7.23 -12.81
C LYS A 91 27.37 8.35 -11.76
N ILE A 92 27.36 9.61 -12.19
CA ILE A 92 27.21 10.78 -11.31
C ILE A 92 25.93 10.68 -10.49
N ALA A 93 24.82 10.31 -11.13
CA ALA A 93 23.55 10.11 -10.46
C ALA A 93 23.64 9.01 -9.38
N CYS A 94 24.19 7.84 -9.71
CA CYS A 94 24.38 6.76 -8.73
C CYS A 94 25.29 7.17 -7.56
N ASP A 95 26.37 7.90 -7.81
CA ASP A 95 27.31 8.36 -6.79
C ASP A 95 26.64 9.35 -5.81
N LEU A 96 25.64 10.11 -6.28
CA LEU A 96 24.82 11.01 -5.47
C LEU A 96 23.62 10.31 -4.81
N GLY A 97 23.53 8.98 -4.90
CA GLY A 97 22.41 8.19 -4.35
C GLY A 97 21.15 8.21 -5.21
N ILE A 98 21.20 8.72 -6.44
CA ILE A 98 20.07 8.72 -7.38
C ILE A 98 19.99 7.35 -8.06
N ASN A 99 18.90 6.63 -7.81
CA ASN A 99 18.70 5.28 -8.34
C ASN A 99 18.03 5.32 -9.72
N LEU A 100 18.79 4.98 -10.76
CA LEU A 100 18.32 4.88 -12.14
C LEU A 100 17.95 3.42 -12.46
N LYS A 101 16.74 3.00 -12.08
CA LYS A 101 16.19 1.68 -12.44
C LYS A 101 15.36 1.79 -13.72
N ASN A 102 15.55 0.83 -14.63
CA ASN A 102 14.78 0.71 -15.88
C ASN A 102 14.79 1.93 -16.83
N GLY A 103 15.77 2.83 -16.71
CA GLY A 103 15.87 4.03 -17.55
C GLY A 103 14.98 5.20 -17.11
N VAL A 104 14.32 5.10 -15.95
CA VAL A 104 13.54 6.16 -15.32
C VAL A 104 14.26 6.61 -14.04
N ILE A 105 14.27 7.92 -13.76
CA ILE A 105 14.71 8.46 -12.47
C ILE A 105 13.56 8.20 -11.49
N GLU A 106 13.62 7.18 -10.65
CA GLU A 106 12.52 6.94 -9.70
C GLU A 106 12.46 8.06 -8.65
N ALA A 107 11.26 8.36 -8.14
CA ALA A 107 11.14 9.18 -6.95
C ALA A 107 11.82 8.47 -5.76
N LEU A 108 12.63 9.22 -4.99
CA LEU A 108 13.43 8.67 -3.90
C LEU A 108 12.80 9.04 -2.57
N SER A 109 12.50 8.02 -1.79
CA SER A 109 12.11 8.21 -0.40
C SER A 109 12.54 7.03 0.43
N ASN A 110 12.88 7.27 1.69
CA ASN A 110 13.00 6.23 2.70
C ASN A 110 12.02 6.44 3.86
N LYS A 111 11.02 7.31 3.68
CA LYS A 111 10.06 7.65 4.72
C LYS A 111 8.72 6.99 4.45
N SER A 112 8.12 6.47 5.51
CA SER A 112 6.75 5.98 5.53
C SER A 112 5.88 6.89 6.38
N ILE A 113 4.58 6.91 6.12
CA ILE A 113 3.59 7.32 7.13
C ILE A 113 3.83 6.49 8.38
N SER A 114 3.74 7.13 9.55
CA SER A 114 4.07 6.57 10.86
C SER A 114 3.35 5.25 11.13
N TYR A 115 4.05 4.34 11.81
CA TYR A 115 3.61 2.96 12.01
C TYR A 115 4.17 2.38 13.31
N SER A 116 3.41 1.45 13.89
CA SER A 116 3.74 0.81 15.16
C SER A 116 4.94 -0.13 15.04
N SER A 117 5.55 -0.44 16.18
CA SER A 117 6.62 -1.44 16.23
C SER A 117 6.07 -2.86 15.98
N GLU A 118 6.94 -3.75 15.53
CA GLU A 118 6.59 -5.16 15.27
C GLU A 118 5.98 -5.85 16.50
N SER A 119 6.45 -5.55 17.71
CA SER A 119 5.95 -6.14 18.96
C SER A 119 4.52 -5.69 19.27
N VAL A 120 4.23 -4.40 19.06
CA VAL A 120 2.88 -3.84 19.21
C VAL A 120 1.94 -4.47 18.19
N ILE A 121 2.37 -4.57 16.93
CA ILE A 121 1.58 -5.20 15.86
C ILE A 121 1.24 -6.66 16.17
N LYS A 122 2.22 -7.47 16.59
CA LYS A 122 1.99 -8.87 16.97
C LYS A 122 0.97 -8.98 18.11
N THR A 123 1.16 -8.18 19.16
CA THR A 123 0.31 -8.20 20.36
C THR A 123 -1.12 -7.78 20.02
N ASN A 124 -1.29 -6.59 19.43
CA ASN A 124 -2.60 -6.04 19.08
C ASN A 124 -3.37 -6.96 18.12
N THR A 125 -2.68 -7.58 17.16
CA THR A 125 -3.32 -8.50 16.22
C THR A 125 -3.84 -9.76 16.92
N LEU A 126 -3.06 -10.38 17.81
CA LEU A 126 -3.52 -11.54 18.57
C LEU A 126 -4.68 -11.18 19.48
N GLU A 127 -4.58 -10.06 20.19
CA GLU A 127 -5.59 -9.66 21.17
C GLU A 127 -6.94 -9.30 20.52
N SER A 128 -6.92 -8.46 19.49
CA SER A 128 -8.14 -8.01 18.80
C SER A 128 -8.87 -9.15 18.07
N ASN A 129 -8.13 -10.16 17.59
CA ASN A 129 -8.71 -11.21 16.76
C ASN A 129 -9.02 -12.49 17.51
N PHE A 130 -8.24 -12.87 18.52
CA PHE A 130 -8.33 -14.18 19.17
C PHE A 130 -8.82 -14.13 20.63
N ASN A 131 -8.63 -13.04 21.39
CA ASN A 131 -9.07 -13.00 22.80
C ASN A 131 -10.59 -13.20 22.97
N ASN A 132 -11.38 -12.72 22.01
CA ASN A 132 -12.85 -12.81 22.03
C ASN A 132 -13.39 -14.03 21.25
N ILE A 133 -12.62 -15.12 21.19
CA ILE A 133 -13.06 -16.40 20.63
C ILE A 133 -13.36 -17.34 21.79
N ASN A 134 -14.52 -17.98 21.74
CA ASN A 134 -14.88 -18.95 22.77
C ASN A 134 -13.95 -20.17 22.70
N ASN A 135 -13.56 -20.68 23.86
CA ASN A 135 -12.83 -21.94 24.01
C ASN A 135 -11.38 -21.91 23.51
N ILE A 136 -10.74 -20.73 23.47
CA ILE A 136 -9.32 -20.56 23.15
C ILE A 136 -8.56 -19.99 24.34
N ASN A 137 -7.31 -20.38 24.49
CA ASN A 137 -6.35 -19.77 25.42
C ASN A 137 -5.24 -19.05 24.64
N LYS A 138 -4.60 -18.04 25.27
CA LYS A 138 -3.57 -17.21 24.62
C LYS A 138 -2.36 -18.02 24.14
N ASP A 139 -1.98 -19.07 24.86
CA ASP A 139 -0.87 -19.97 24.54
C ASP A 139 -1.14 -20.88 23.32
N GLN A 140 -2.40 -20.97 22.87
CA GLN A 140 -2.79 -21.80 21.74
C GLN A 140 -2.63 -21.12 20.38
N VAL A 141 -2.28 -19.83 20.38
CA VAL A 141 -2.08 -19.02 19.19
C VAL A 141 -0.75 -18.29 19.23
N SER A 142 -0.03 -18.30 18.12
CA SER A 142 1.26 -17.60 18.01
C SER A 142 1.46 -17.06 16.61
N VAL A 143 2.03 -15.86 16.49
CA VAL A 143 2.51 -15.35 15.20
C VAL A 143 3.73 -16.18 14.78
N LYS A 144 3.68 -16.78 13.59
CA LYS A 144 4.81 -17.51 12.99
C LYS A 144 5.64 -16.61 12.11
N ASP A 145 4.97 -15.92 11.20
CA ASP A 145 5.62 -15.04 10.23
C ASP A 145 4.99 -13.65 10.32
N LEU A 146 5.85 -12.65 10.21
CA LEU A 146 5.47 -11.25 10.09
C LEU A 146 6.15 -10.69 8.85
N LYS A 147 5.36 -10.05 8.00
CA LYS A 147 5.82 -9.36 6.80
C LYS A 147 5.25 -7.95 6.78
N ILE A 148 6.06 -7.01 6.31
CA ILE A 148 5.65 -5.64 5.98
C ILE A 148 5.96 -5.36 4.52
N THR A 149 5.00 -4.78 3.80
CA THR A 149 5.17 -4.28 2.44
C THR A 149 4.95 -2.78 2.44
N TYR A 150 5.97 -2.01 2.08
CA TYR A 150 5.89 -0.57 1.92
C TYR A 150 5.46 -0.25 0.50
N HIS A 151 4.29 0.37 0.36
CA HIS A 151 3.71 0.78 -0.91
C HIS A 151 3.98 2.27 -1.15
N PRO A 152 4.59 2.66 -2.29
CA PRO A 152 4.97 4.04 -2.55
C PRO A 152 3.75 4.88 -2.87
N ILE A 153 3.71 6.08 -2.33
CA ILE A 153 2.69 7.09 -2.56
C ILE A 153 3.34 8.46 -2.77
N TYR A 154 2.67 9.31 -3.54
CA TYR A 154 3.06 10.69 -3.73
C TYR A 154 1.94 11.58 -3.21
N TYR A 155 2.24 12.31 -2.13
CA TYR A 155 1.34 13.23 -1.48
C TYR A 155 1.55 14.64 -2.01
N ILE A 156 0.46 15.36 -2.25
CA ILE A 156 0.47 16.77 -2.65
C ILE A 156 -0.54 17.56 -1.82
N ASN A 157 -0.10 18.74 -1.39
CA ASN A 157 -0.96 19.82 -0.92
C ASN A 157 -1.00 20.94 -1.96
N TYR A 158 -2.18 21.44 -2.29
CA TYR A 158 -2.36 22.45 -3.33
C TYR A 158 -3.47 23.44 -2.97
N ASP A 159 -3.38 24.63 -3.55
CA ASP A 159 -4.49 25.56 -3.69
C ASP A 159 -4.93 25.60 -5.15
N ILE A 160 -6.20 25.91 -5.38
CA ILE A 160 -6.76 26.17 -6.69
C ILE A 160 -7.51 27.50 -6.67
N ASP A 161 -7.32 28.30 -7.73
CA ASP A 161 -8.04 29.53 -7.98
C ASP A 161 -8.32 29.64 -9.48
N SER A 162 -9.55 29.33 -9.89
CA SER A 162 -9.96 29.22 -11.28
C SER A 162 -11.20 30.03 -11.57
N GLN A 163 -11.16 30.77 -12.68
CA GLN A 163 -12.29 31.54 -13.19
C GLN A 163 -12.70 31.06 -14.57
N CYS A 164 -14.00 30.80 -14.74
CA CYS A 164 -14.61 30.42 -15.99
C CYS A 164 -15.43 31.61 -16.52
N ALA A 165 -14.99 32.21 -17.62
CA ALA A 165 -15.64 33.37 -18.21
C ALA A 165 -16.23 33.09 -19.60
N THR A 166 -17.19 33.94 -19.99
CA THR A 166 -17.79 34.02 -21.32
C THR A 166 -17.97 35.49 -21.72
N SER A 167 -18.62 35.76 -22.86
CA SER A 167 -18.95 37.12 -23.29
C SER A 167 -19.93 37.87 -22.36
N VAL A 168 -20.54 37.17 -21.39
CA VAL A 168 -21.39 37.78 -20.36
C VAL A 168 -20.67 38.07 -19.04
N GLY A 169 -19.38 37.73 -18.94
CA GLY A 169 -18.57 37.86 -17.72
C GLY A 169 -18.15 36.52 -17.14
N VAL A 170 -17.71 36.53 -15.88
CA VAL A 170 -17.39 35.32 -15.09
C VAL A 170 -18.69 34.60 -14.76
N ILE A 171 -18.80 33.35 -15.19
CA ILE A 171 -19.99 32.50 -14.97
C ILE A 171 -19.77 31.47 -13.85
N HIS A 172 -18.51 31.20 -13.50
CA HIS A 172 -18.13 30.35 -12.38
C HIS A 172 -16.76 30.76 -11.88
N GLU A 173 -16.59 30.73 -10.57
CA GLU A 173 -15.33 30.95 -9.88
C GLU A 173 -15.23 29.87 -8.81
N GLU A 174 -14.03 29.33 -8.66
CA GLU A 174 -13.71 28.36 -7.63
C GLU A 174 -12.35 28.73 -7.03
N SER A 175 -12.34 28.84 -5.71
CA SER A 175 -11.12 28.94 -4.93
C SER A 175 -11.18 27.96 -3.76
N GLY A 176 -10.03 27.39 -3.41
CA GLY A 176 -9.94 26.48 -2.27
C GLY A 176 -8.57 25.82 -2.17
N ASP A 177 -8.41 25.03 -1.12
CA ASP A 177 -7.25 24.19 -0.86
C ASP A 177 -7.64 22.71 -0.88
N GLY A 178 -6.66 21.85 -1.13
CA GLY A 178 -6.89 20.43 -1.28
C GLY A 178 -5.65 19.57 -1.08
N GLN A 179 -5.90 18.30 -0.79
CA GLN A 179 -4.88 17.28 -0.62
C GLN A 179 -5.14 16.10 -1.54
N LEU A 180 -4.08 15.55 -2.12
CA LEU A 180 -4.16 14.41 -3.02
C LEU A 180 -3.07 13.40 -2.69
N ILE A 181 -3.41 12.11 -2.78
CA ILE A 181 -2.46 11.00 -2.75
C ILE A 181 -2.63 10.20 -4.04
N ILE A 182 -1.53 10.02 -4.77
CA ILE A 182 -1.45 9.11 -5.92
C ILE A 182 -0.51 7.94 -5.62
N ASP A 183 -0.79 6.81 -6.25
CA ASP A 183 0.05 5.62 -6.20
C ASP A 183 1.39 5.90 -6.91
N GLY A 184 2.51 5.73 -6.20
CA GLY A 184 3.85 6.02 -6.70
C GLY A 184 4.34 5.07 -7.81
N ARG A 185 3.62 3.98 -8.07
CA ARG A 185 3.89 3.04 -9.15
C ARG A 185 3.05 3.37 -10.38
N THR A 186 1.73 3.46 -10.19
CA THR A 186 0.81 3.61 -11.33
C THR A 186 0.58 5.07 -11.72
N GLY A 187 0.76 6.00 -10.78
CA GLY A 187 0.41 7.42 -10.93
C GLY A 187 -1.09 7.68 -10.87
N ASN A 188 -1.91 6.66 -10.56
CA ASN A 188 -3.35 6.77 -10.44
C ASN A 188 -3.74 7.09 -8.98
N GLU A 189 -4.96 7.58 -8.78
CA GLU A 189 -5.51 7.72 -7.43
C GLU A 189 -5.68 6.36 -6.73
N LEU A 190 -5.48 6.36 -5.41
CA LEU A 190 -5.87 5.24 -4.57
C LEU A 190 -7.40 5.23 -4.38
N LYS A 191 -7.93 4.09 -3.92
CA LYS A 191 -9.34 4.02 -3.51
C LYS A 191 -9.61 5.08 -2.44
N LYS A 192 -10.72 5.82 -2.57
CA LYS A 192 -11.10 6.93 -1.66
C LYS A 192 -11.05 6.57 -0.18
N GLU A 193 -11.47 5.35 0.18
CA GLU A 193 -11.37 4.85 1.56
C GLU A 193 -9.92 4.84 2.08
N PHE A 194 -8.97 4.40 1.26
CA PHE A 194 -7.55 4.37 1.61
C PHE A 194 -6.96 5.78 1.64
N THR A 195 -7.27 6.61 0.65
CA THR A 195 -6.83 8.00 0.60
C THR A 195 -7.24 8.75 1.86
N ASN A 196 -8.52 8.70 2.23
CA ASN A 196 -9.03 9.35 3.44
C ASN A 196 -8.38 8.82 4.72
N PHE A 197 -8.07 7.54 4.77
CA PHE A 197 -7.40 6.93 5.92
C PHE A 197 -5.94 7.37 6.06
N LEU A 198 -5.19 7.41 4.95
CA LEU A 198 -3.78 7.80 4.94
C LEU A 198 -3.62 9.30 5.20
N LEU A 199 -4.49 10.14 4.64
CA LEU A 199 -4.44 11.60 4.81
C LEU A 199 -4.51 12.05 6.27
N LYS A 200 -5.19 11.30 7.15
CA LYS A 200 -5.30 11.63 8.58
C LYS A 200 -3.95 11.77 9.28
N ASN A 201 -2.96 10.97 8.88
CA ASN A 201 -1.64 10.94 9.50
C ASN A 201 -0.50 11.12 8.50
N VAL A 202 -0.77 11.62 7.29
CA VAL A 202 0.25 11.75 6.23
C VAL A 202 1.41 12.67 6.65
N HIS A 203 1.16 13.60 7.59
CA HIS A 203 2.17 14.50 8.15
C HIS A 203 3.02 13.86 9.25
N ASN A 204 2.58 12.73 9.80
CA ASN A 204 3.31 11.96 10.80
C ASN A 204 4.17 10.94 10.06
N GLU A 205 5.43 11.28 9.81
CA GLU A 205 6.36 10.44 9.04
C GLU A 205 7.34 9.70 9.96
N LYS A 206 7.82 8.55 9.49
CA LYS A 206 8.83 7.75 10.15
C LYS A 206 9.80 7.18 9.11
N GLU A 207 11.09 7.20 9.40
CA GLU A 207 12.08 6.53 8.56
C GLU A 207 11.80 5.02 8.50
N ILE A 208 12.00 4.44 7.31
CA ILE A 208 11.93 3.00 7.12
C ILE A 208 13.24 2.42 7.63
N GLU A 209 13.17 1.83 8.81
CA GLU A 209 14.28 1.15 9.45
C GLU A 209 14.26 -0.35 9.12
N ARG A 210 15.45 -0.94 9.03
CA ARG A 210 15.60 -2.39 8.87
C ARG A 210 15.14 -3.06 10.17
N GLY A 211 14.02 -3.77 10.08
CA GLY A 211 13.42 -4.51 11.18
C GLY A 211 13.86 -5.97 11.22
N SER A 212 13.28 -6.72 12.16
CA SER A 212 13.52 -8.15 12.34
C SER A 212 12.62 -9.00 11.45
N CYS A 213 11.49 -8.44 11.00
CA CYS A 213 10.55 -9.10 10.11
C CYS A 213 10.96 -9.02 8.64
N LEU A 214 10.27 -9.80 7.80
CA LEU A 214 10.50 -9.79 6.35
C LEU A 214 9.94 -8.50 5.76
N GLN A 215 10.82 -7.64 5.23
CA GLN A 215 10.44 -6.33 4.69
C GLN A 215 10.54 -6.32 3.16
N TYR A 216 9.50 -5.80 2.52
CA TYR A 216 9.51 -5.49 1.10
C TYR A 216 9.22 -4.02 0.91
N LYS A 217 10.09 -3.34 0.17
CA LYS A 217 9.88 -1.96 -0.24
C LYS A 217 9.64 -1.96 -1.74
N LEU A 218 8.44 -1.58 -2.15
CA LEU A 218 8.13 -1.50 -3.57
C LEU A 218 8.79 -0.24 -4.14
N ASP A 219 9.40 -0.38 -5.32
CA ASP A 219 10.00 0.77 -5.99
C ASP A 219 8.90 1.69 -6.51
N PHE A 220 9.15 3.00 -6.46
CA PHE A 220 8.40 3.94 -7.29
C PHE A 220 8.63 3.55 -8.75
N GLN A 221 7.59 3.59 -9.59
CA GLN A 221 7.74 3.26 -11.02
C GLN A 221 7.65 4.50 -11.91
N LYS A 222 7.69 5.68 -11.29
CA LYS A 222 7.59 7.00 -11.90
C LYS A 222 8.54 7.97 -11.22
N ASN A 223 8.95 8.98 -11.97
CA ASN A 223 9.70 10.11 -11.44
C ASN A 223 8.77 11.14 -10.78
N GLU A 224 9.30 12.01 -9.94
CA GLU A 224 8.48 13.03 -9.24
C GLU A 224 7.78 13.98 -10.19
N ASN A 225 8.38 14.31 -11.34
CA ASN A 225 7.76 15.20 -12.32
C ASN A 225 6.57 14.53 -13.03
N GLU A 226 6.68 13.25 -13.36
CA GLU A 226 5.56 12.44 -13.88
C GLU A 226 4.42 12.34 -12.87
N LEU A 227 4.75 12.09 -11.60
CA LEU A 227 3.78 12.02 -10.51
C LEU A 227 3.10 13.37 -10.29
N LYS A 228 3.86 14.47 -10.26
CA LYS A 228 3.33 15.83 -10.16
C LYS A 228 2.40 16.17 -11.33
N ASN A 229 2.80 15.87 -12.57
CA ASN A 229 1.97 16.12 -13.74
C ASN A 229 0.68 15.28 -13.72
N ARG A 230 0.75 14.04 -13.25
CA ARG A 230 -0.44 13.21 -13.05
C ARG A 230 -1.36 13.81 -12.00
N ALA A 231 -0.83 14.21 -10.86
CA ALA A 231 -1.61 14.85 -9.82
C ALA A 231 -2.29 16.14 -10.28
N ILE A 232 -1.58 17.02 -11.02
CA ILE A 232 -2.19 18.21 -11.63
C ILE A 232 -3.36 17.82 -12.54
N SER A 233 -3.19 16.78 -13.35
CA SER A 233 -4.26 16.29 -14.23
C SER A 233 -5.47 15.79 -13.45
N GLU A 234 -5.26 15.07 -12.34
CA GLU A 234 -6.34 14.60 -11.46
C GLU A 234 -7.03 15.77 -10.74
N ILE A 235 -6.27 16.77 -10.27
CA ILE A 235 -6.83 17.98 -9.65
C ILE A 235 -7.75 18.69 -10.66
N ILE A 236 -7.27 18.96 -11.87
CA ILE A 236 -8.07 19.58 -12.94
C ILE A 236 -9.36 18.79 -13.21
N ASN A 237 -9.27 17.46 -13.27
CA ASN A 237 -10.42 16.61 -13.51
C ASN A 237 -11.44 16.69 -12.35
N SER A 238 -10.96 16.60 -11.09
CA SER A 238 -11.81 16.66 -9.90
C SER A 238 -12.51 18.01 -9.69
N HIS A 239 -11.93 19.08 -10.23
CA HIS A 239 -12.46 20.44 -10.17
C HIS A 239 -13.18 20.89 -11.46
N THR A 240 -13.28 20.01 -12.47
CA THR A 240 -14.05 20.31 -13.67
C THR A 240 -15.54 20.21 -13.39
N LYS A 241 -16.30 21.27 -13.72
CA LYS A 241 -17.74 21.34 -13.46
C LYS A 241 -18.51 21.81 -14.70
N ASP A 242 -19.69 21.23 -14.92
CA ASP A 242 -20.64 21.74 -15.90
C ASP A 242 -21.51 22.83 -15.26
N VAL A 243 -21.47 24.03 -15.83
CA VAL A 243 -22.14 25.21 -15.30
C VAL A 243 -23.18 25.72 -16.29
N THR A 244 -24.40 25.94 -15.78
CA THR A 244 -25.51 26.53 -16.53
C THR A 244 -25.53 28.04 -16.34
N TYR A 245 -25.63 28.81 -17.42
CA TYR A 245 -25.68 30.28 -17.38
C TYR A 245 -26.61 30.85 -18.46
N THR A 246 -27.11 32.07 -18.24
CA THR A 246 -27.99 32.78 -19.19
C THR A 246 -27.20 33.81 -19.99
N GLY A 247 -27.30 33.74 -21.33
CA GLY A 247 -26.67 34.68 -22.25
C GLY A 247 -27.39 36.02 -22.36
N LYS A 248 -26.76 37.02 -22.98
CA LYS A 248 -27.35 38.37 -23.20
C LYS A 248 -28.64 38.36 -24.04
N ASN A 249 -28.88 37.27 -24.78
CA ASN A 249 -30.09 37.02 -25.56
C ASN A 249 -31.21 36.32 -24.77
N ASN A 250 -31.07 36.21 -23.45
CA ASN A 250 -32.02 35.54 -22.55
C ASN A 250 -32.18 34.02 -22.81
N VAL A 251 -31.17 33.40 -23.46
CA VAL A 251 -31.11 31.95 -23.70
C VAL A 251 -30.18 31.30 -22.67
N THR A 252 -30.54 30.10 -22.20
CA THR A 252 -29.74 29.33 -21.24
C THR A 252 -28.77 28.39 -21.96
N TYR A 253 -27.52 28.38 -21.52
CA TYR A 253 -26.42 27.60 -22.07
C TYR A 253 -25.76 26.78 -20.96
N ASN A 254 -25.14 25.66 -21.34
CA ASN A 254 -24.24 24.89 -20.48
C ASN A 254 -22.80 25.06 -20.97
N LYS A 255 -21.86 25.23 -20.03
CA LYS A 255 -20.44 25.30 -20.30
C LYS A 255 -19.68 24.44 -19.30
N THR A 256 -18.83 23.55 -19.79
CA THR A 256 -17.84 22.85 -18.97
C THR A 256 -16.72 23.82 -18.61
N CYS A 257 -16.57 24.07 -17.31
CA CYS A 257 -15.55 24.91 -16.73
C CYS A 257 -14.45 23.99 -16.18
N THR A 258 -13.28 24.04 -16.83
CA THR A 258 -12.12 23.19 -16.51
C THR A 258 -10.96 24.10 -16.10
N PRO A 259 -10.43 23.97 -14.88
CA PRO A 259 -9.26 24.72 -14.45
C PRO A 259 -8.04 24.47 -15.33
N SER A 260 -7.16 25.46 -15.40
CA SER A 260 -5.87 25.35 -16.08
C SER A 260 -4.76 24.93 -15.10
N PRO A 261 -3.64 24.35 -15.57
CA PRO A 261 -2.49 24.08 -14.69
C PRO A 261 -1.93 25.32 -13.97
N LYS A 262 -2.19 26.53 -14.48
CA LYS A 262 -1.74 27.79 -13.87
C LYS A 262 -2.62 28.22 -12.70
N ASP A 263 -3.84 27.69 -12.65
CA ASP A 263 -4.83 27.95 -11.60
C ASP A 263 -4.50 27.16 -10.33
N ILE A 264 -3.53 26.24 -10.40
CA ILE A 264 -3.15 25.33 -9.31
C ILE A 264 -1.78 25.70 -8.77
N ILE A 265 -1.72 25.99 -7.47
CA ILE A 265 -0.48 26.27 -6.74
C ILE A 265 -0.16 25.06 -5.86
N ILE A 266 0.96 24.39 -6.12
CA ILE A 266 1.41 23.26 -5.30
C ILE A 266 2.36 23.79 -4.22
N HIS A 267 1.97 23.63 -2.96
CA HIS A 267 2.76 24.09 -1.79
C HIS A 267 3.81 23.09 -1.36
N ASN A 268 3.42 21.82 -1.32
CA ASN A 268 4.26 20.77 -0.77
C ASN A 268 3.97 19.46 -1.51
N CYS A 269 5.04 18.75 -1.84
CA CYS A 269 4.99 17.43 -2.44
C CYS A 269 5.93 16.49 -1.69
N ARG A 270 5.47 15.28 -1.38
CA ARG A 270 6.27 14.29 -0.65
C ARG A 270 6.13 12.92 -1.28
N SER A 271 7.27 12.32 -1.60
CA SER A 271 7.38 10.91 -1.90
C SER A 271 7.44 10.14 -0.59
N LEU A 272 6.43 9.32 -0.29
CA LEU A 272 6.28 8.59 0.97
C LEU A 272 5.91 7.12 0.70
N TYR A 273 5.88 6.34 1.76
CA TYR A 273 5.35 4.98 1.77
C TYR A 273 4.18 4.86 2.75
N TYR A 274 3.34 3.86 2.58
CA TYR A 274 2.49 3.35 3.67
C TYR A 274 2.74 1.85 3.88
N PRO A 275 2.62 1.35 5.12
CA PRO A 275 2.87 -0.04 5.43
C PRO A 275 1.61 -0.89 5.33
N GLU A 276 1.73 -2.01 4.61
CA GLU A 276 0.81 -3.13 4.70
C GLU A 276 1.47 -4.24 5.52
N TRP A 277 0.83 -4.61 6.64
CA TRP A 277 1.25 -5.73 7.47
C TRP A 277 0.53 -7.01 7.05
N ILE A 278 1.27 -8.12 7.03
CA ILE A 278 0.77 -9.46 6.77
C ILE A 278 1.30 -10.39 7.87
N LEU A 279 0.39 -11.02 8.60
CA LEU A 279 0.70 -11.94 9.69
C LEU A 279 0.21 -13.34 9.37
N SER A 280 1.08 -14.32 9.57
CA SER A 280 0.76 -15.75 9.58
C SER A 280 0.66 -16.21 11.02
N ILE A 281 -0.54 -16.63 11.45
CA ILE A 281 -0.83 -17.00 12.83
C ILE A 281 -1.12 -18.49 12.89
N LYS A 282 -0.35 -19.22 13.70
CA LYS A 282 -0.55 -20.66 13.95
C LYS A 282 -1.53 -20.83 15.10
N ALA A 283 -2.56 -21.64 14.87
CA ALA A 283 -3.41 -22.18 15.92
C ALA A 283 -3.51 -23.70 15.75
N LYS A 284 -2.77 -24.45 16.56
CA LYS A 284 -2.56 -25.90 16.39
C LYS A 284 -2.22 -26.27 14.95
N GLN A 285 -3.11 -26.98 14.25
CA GLN A 285 -2.86 -27.47 12.88
C GLN A 285 -3.20 -26.41 11.84
N LYS A 286 -3.98 -25.37 12.19
CA LYS A 286 -4.45 -24.32 11.28
C LYS A 286 -3.52 -23.12 11.26
N ASN A 287 -3.44 -22.50 10.08
CA ASN A 287 -2.76 -21.23 9.85
C ASN A 287 -3.82 -20.20 9.45
N TYR A 288 -3.71 -18.99 9.99
CA TYR A 288 -4.60 -17.87 9.69
C TYR A 288 -3.78 -16.72 9.14
N ILE A 289 -4.26 -16.11 8.05
CA ILE A 289 -3.66 -14.89 7.52
C ILE A 289 -4.52 -13.70 7.94
N ILE A 290 -3.86 -12.70 8.50
CA ILE A 290 -4.44 -11.39 8.78
C ILE A 290 -3.56 -10.35 8.09
N SER A 291 -4.16 -9.49 7.27
CA SER A 291 -3.46 -8.37 6.65
C SER A 291 -4.24 -7.07 6.76
N PHE A 292 -3.50 -5.97 6.91
CA PHE A 292 -4.07 -4.64 7.08
C PHE A 292 -3.06 -3.55 6.71
N ILE A 293 -3.60 -2.40 6.32
CA ILE A 293 -2.82 -1.15 6.19
C ILE A 293 -2.84 -0.47 7.55
N GLU A 294 -1.71 0.07 7.98
CA GLU A 294 -1.59 0.81 9.25
C GLU A 294 -1.20 2.27 9.01
N SER A 295 -1.71 3.16 9.87
CA SER A 295 -1.38 4.57 9.90
C SER A 295 -1.46 5.08 11.34
N ALA A 296 -0.31 5.32 11.98
CA ALA A 296 -0.18 5.81 13.35
C ALA A 296 -1.02 5.04 14.40
N GLY A 297 -1.08 3.71 14.30
CA GLY A 297 -1.85 2.84 15.21
C GLY A 297 -3.28 2.56 14.77
N ASP A 298 -3.85 3.37 13.87
CA ASP A 298 -5.11 3.03 13.19
C ASP A 298 -4.84 2.01 12.07
N PHE A 299 -5.86 1.22 11.71
CA PHE A 299 -5.70 0.21 10.66
C PHE A 299 -6.96 0.02 9.80
N ILE A 300 -6.75 -0.32 8.52
CA ILE A 300 -7.78 -0.85 7.61
C ILE A 300 -7.50 -2.32 7.36
N THR A 301 -8.44 -3.19 7.72
CA THR A 301 -8.31 -4.64 7.48
C THR A 301 -8.53 -4.97 6.01
N LEU A 302 -7.54 -5.60 5.38
CA LEU A 302 -7.63 -6.13 4.02
C LEU A 302 -8.09 -7.58 4.00
N ARG A 303 -7.55 -8.40 4.92
CA ARG A 303 -7.89 -9.82 5.08
C ARG A 303 -7.88 -10.22 6.54
N ASN A 304 -8.83 -11.07 6.93
CA ASN A 304 -8.87 -11.61 8.29
C ASN A 304 -9.52 -12.99 8.33
N ASP A 305 -8.70 -14.04 8.26
CA ASP A 305 -9.17 -15.42 8.24
C ASP A 305 -9.84 -15.83 9.58
N ALA A 306 -9.51 -15.15 10.68
CA ALA A 306 -10.10 -15.42 12.00
C ALA A 306 -11.56 -14.91 12.12
N LYS A 307 -12.04 -14.15 11.13
CA LYS A 307 -13.44 -13.73 10.99
C LYS A 307 -14.23 -14.59 10.00
N ILE A 308 -13.72 -15.74 9.58
CA ILE A 308 -14.38 -16.64 8.63
C ILE A 308 -14.47 -18.04 9.22
N CYS A 309 -15.64 -18.67 9.12
CA CYS A 309 -15.83 -20.05 9.55
C CYS A 309 -15.04 -21.00 8.65
N GLN A 310 -14.10 -21.76 9.22
CA GLN A 310 -13.23 -22.70 8.50
C GLN A 310 -13.95 -23.96 7.97
N ILE A 311 -15.29 -23.97 7.93
CA ILE A 311 -16.10 -25.10 7.48
C ILE A 311 -17.11 -24.64 6.42
N CYS A 312 -17.91 -23.60 6.71
CA CYS A 312 -18.90 -23.09 5.75
C CYS A 312 -18.51 -21.77 5.08
N ASN A 313 -17.32 -21.25 5.36
CA ASN A 313 -16.80 -20.00 4.79
C ASN A 313 -17.65 -18.74 5.05
N HIS A 314 -18.61 -18.79 5.98
CA HIS A 314 -19.42 -17.63 6.35
C HIS A 314 -18.65 -16.70 7.27
N LYS A 315 -18.88 -15.39 7.10
CA LYS A 315 -18.32 -14.34 7.95
C LYS A 315 -18.85 -14.45 9.39
N LEU A 316 -17.97 -14.23 10.35
CA LEU A 316 -18.21 -14.32 11.79
C LEU A 316 -17.99 -12.96 12.44
N GLU A 317 -19.07 -12.23 12.70
CA GLU A 317 -18.99 -10.96 13.43
C GLU A 317 -18.86 -11.15 14.94
N LYS A 318 -19.58 -12.15 15.49
CA LYS A 318 -19.62 -12.48 16.93
C LYS A 318 -19.72 -14.00 17.11
N ASN A 319 -19.60 -14.47 18.36
CA ASN A 319 -19.82 -15.88 18.72
C ASN A 319 -18.96 -16.87 17.92
N ARG A 320 -17.66 -16.58 17.85
CA ARG A 320 -16.64 -17.43 17.24
C ARG A 320 -16.25 -18.54 18.21
N TRP A 321 -15.99 -19.74 17.70
CA TRP A 321 -15.66 -20.92 18.51
C TRP A 321 -14.38 -21.59 18.02
N TYR A 322 -13.48 -21.87 18.95
CA TYR A 322 -12.24 -22.56 18.70
C TYR A 322 -12.37 -24.08 18.89
N CYS A 323 -11.93 -24.83 17.88
CA CYS A 323 -11.78 -26.28 17.94
C CYS A 323 -10.51 -26.66 18.70
N THR A 324 -10.65 -27.29 19.86
CA THR A 324 -9.50 -27.71 20.69
C THR A 324 -8.64 -28.78 20.04
N TYR A 325 -9.14 -29.49 19.03
CA TYR A 325 -8.37 -30.54 18.37
C TYR A 325 -7.45 -29.98 17.27
N CYS A 326 -8.02 -29.35 16.22
CA CYS A 326 -7.26 -28.90 15.06
C CYS A 326 -6.94 -27.40 15.04
N GLY A 327 -7.59 -26.60 15.90
CA GLY A 327 -7.41 -25.14 15.96
C GLY A 327 -8.27 -24.34 14.97
N SER A 328 -9.27 -24.95 14.34
CA SER A 328 -10.25 -24.25 13.49
C SER A 328 -11.11 -23.25 14.27
N ILE A 329 -11.29 -22.05 13.72
CA ILE A 329 -12.28 -21.05 14.14
C ILE A 329 -13.57 -21.29 13.36
N THR A 330 -14.68 -21.42 14.08
CA THR A 330 -15.95 -21.88 13.53
C THR A 330 -17.13 -21.08 14.06
N CYS A 331 -18.27 -21.15 13.35
CA CYS A 331 -19.55 -20.70 13.89
C CYS A 331 -20.10 -21.73 14.89
N LYS A 332 -21.06 -21.31 15.74
CA LYS A 332 -21.72 -22.17 16.73
C LYS A 332 -22.32 -23.46 16.15
N LYS A 333 -22.79 -23.46 14.89
CA LYS A 333 -23.38 -24.66 14.26
C LYS A 333 -22.35 -25.76 14.00
N HIS A 334 -21.10 -25.37 13.76
CA HIS A 334 -20.01 -26.27 13.37
C HIS A 334 -19.10 -26.67 14.54
N ILE A 335 -19.41 -26.25 15.78
CA ILE A 335 -18.77 -26.76 16.98
C ILE A 335 -19.67 -27.82 17.64
N LYS A 336 -19.05 -28.89 18.14
CA LYS A 336 -19.69 -29.99 18.88
C LYS A 336 -18.94 -30.24 20.17
N VAL A 337 -19.66 -30.73 21.16
CA VAL A 337 -19.11 -31.08 22.48
C VAL A 337 -19.00 -32.59 22.55
N THR A 338 -17.82 -33.11 22.85
CA THR A 338 -17.62 -34.56 22.92
C THR A 338 -18.31 -35.15 24.12
N ARG A 339 -18.79 -36.40 23.99
CA ARG A 339 -19.66 -36.99 25.00
C ARG A 339 -18.90 -37.28 26.29
N LEU A 340 -17.69 -37.83 26.19
CA LEU A 340 -16.90 -38.28 27.33
C LEU A 340 -16.08 -37.13 27.92
N ARG A 341 -15.19 -36.51 27.13
CA ARG A 341 -14.28 -35.46 27.63
C ARG A 341 -14.88 -34.05 27.71
N LYS A 342 -16.07 -33.82 27.14
CA LYS A 342 -16.69 -32.49 27.02
C LYS A 342 -15.83 -31.47 26.26
N ALA A 343 -14.90 -31.93 25.43
CA ALA A 343 -14.07 -31.07 24.61
C ALA A 343 -14.90 -30.45 23.48
N LYS A 344 -14.60 -29.21 23.08
CA LYS A 344 -15.31 -28.55 21.97
C LYS A 344 -14.49 -28.65 20.69
N ILE A 345 -14.96 -29.48 19.78
CA ILE A 345 -14.30 -29.78 18.50
C ILE A 345 -15.19 -29.40 17.34
N CYS A 346 -14.59 -29.16 16.17
CA CYS A 346 -15.37 -28.87 14.98
C CYS A 346 -15.99 -30.15 14.39
N VAL A 347 -17.03 -30.01 13.57
CA VAL A 347 -17.71 -31.16 12.96
C VAL A 347 -16.78 -32.03 12.10
N ASN A 348 -15.74 -31.46 11.49
CA ASN A 348 -14.78 -32.22 10.69
C ASN A 348 -13.79 -33.03 11.54
N CYS A 349 -13.65 -32.70 12.82
CA CYS A 349 -12.81 -33.46 13.76
C CYS A 349 -13.63 -34.39 14.64
N SER A 350 -14.97 -34.37 14.52
CA SER A 350 -15.83 -35.19 15.35
C SER A 350 -16.15 -36.51 14.68
N ILE A 351 -15.86 -37.60 15.36
CA ILE A 351 -16.42 -38.91 15.06
C ILE A 351 -17.80 -38.99 15.69
N THR A 352 -18.76 -39.62 15.01
CA THR A 352 -20.14 -39.70 15.50
C THR A 352 -20.66 -41.12 15.61
N LYS A 353 -21.33 -41.43 16.71
CA LYS A 353 -22.07 -42.69 16.90
C LYS A 353 -23.39 -42.42 17.62
N SER A 354 -24.42 -43.21 17.31
CA SER A 354 -25.74 -43.09 17.92
C SER A 354 -25.84 -43.96 19.17
N PHE A 355 -26.33 -43.36 20.27
CA PHE A 355 -26.62 -44.05 21.53
C PHE A 355 -28.05 -43.71 21.94
N PHE A 356 -28.88 -44.74 22.11
CA PHE A 356 -30.33 -44.61 22.34
C PHE A 356 -31.02 -43.65 21.34
N GLY A 357 -30.63 -43.72 20.06
CA GLY A 357 -31.16 -42.88 18.98
C GLY A 357 -30.59 -41.45 18.92
N ALA A 358 -29.81 -41.00 19.92
CA ALA A 358 -29.17 -39.68 19.91
C ALA A 358 -27.75 -39.74 19.33
N LYS A 359 -27.43 -38.85 18.39
CA LYS A 359 -26.08 -38.69 17.86
C LYS A 359 -25.15 -38.10 18.93
N LYS A 360 -24.05 -38.79 19.21
CA LYS A 360 -22.97 -38.36 20.11
C LYS A 360 -21.69 -38.13 19.32
N TYR A 361 -20.81 -37.31 19.88
CA TYR A 361 -19.58 -36.83 19.24
C TYR A 361 -18.35 -37.23 20.06
N PHE A 362 -17.26 -37.55 19.39
CA PHE A 362 -16.00 -38.02 19.96
C PHE A 362 -14.82 -37.42 19.20
N GLU A 363 -13.69 -37.21 19.88
CA GLU A 363 -12.45 -36.64 19.33
C GLU A 363 -11.61 -37.69 18.61
N SER A 364 -11.72 -38.97 19.00
CA SER A 364 -10.95 -40.08 18.44
C SER A 364 -11.70 -41.42 18.55
N ASP A 365 -11.24 -42.42 17.80
CA ASP A 365 -11.78 -43.78 17.88
C ASP A 365 -11.56 -44.40 19.26
N GLU A 366 -10.46 -44.07 19.95
CA GLU A 366 -10.23 -44.55 21.32
C GLU A 366 -11.24 -43.95 22.32
N GLU A 367 -11.60 -42.66 22.18
CA GLU A 367 -12.65 -42.05 23.02
C GLU A 367 -14.00 -42.70 22.76
N LEU A 368 -14.30 -42.99 21.49
CA LEU A 368 -15.52 -43.68 21.09
C LEU A 368 -15.58 -45.10 21.67
N GLU A 369 -14.50 -45.87 21.56
CA GLU A 369 -14.41 -47.23 22.05
C GLU A 369 -14.53 -47.27 23.59
N ALA A 370 -13.81 -46.40 24.29
CA ALA A 370 -13.90 -46.28 25.74
C ALA A 370 -15.34 -45.98 26.20
N PHE A 371 -16.02 -45.04 25.51
CA PHE A 371 -17.42 -44.75 25.83
C PHE A 371 -18.36 -45.89 25.44
N ASN A 372 -18.10 -46.59 24.34
CA ASN A 372 -18.89 -47.74 23.91
C ASN A 372 -18.84 -48.88 24.92
N ASN A 373 -17.64 -49.21 25.41
CA ASN A 373 -17.43 -50.24 26.43
C ASN A 373 -18.06 -49.85 27.77
N HIS A 374 -17.97 -48.58 28.15
CA HIS A 374 -18.71 -48.06 29.30
C HIS A 374 -20.22 -48.19 29.08
N TYR A 375 -20.74 -47.75 27.94
CA TYR A 375 -22.17 -47.77 27.63
C TYR A 375 -22.74 -49.19 27.61
N THR A 376 -22.04 -50.18 27.03
CA THR A 376 -22.50 -51.57 27.00
C THR A 376 -22.62 -52.17 28.40
N SER A 377 -21.71 -51.80 29.33
CA SER A 377 -21.75 -52.21 30.74
C SER A 377 -22.89 -51.60 31.57
N LEU A 378 -23.55 -50.55 31.07
CA LEU A 378 -24.61 -49.88 31.80
C LEU A 378 -25.93 -50.70 31.82
N PRO A 379 -26.68 -50.67 32.93
CA PRO A 379 -28.07 -51.11 32.98
C PRO A 379 -28.96 -50.34 31.98
N THR A 380 -30.04 -50.97 31.51
CA THR A 380 -30.96 -50.40 30.50
C THR A 380 -31.50 -49.01 30.89
N TYR A 381 -31.88 -48.81 32.15
CA TYR A 381 -32.40 -47.52 32.62
C TYR A 381 -31.36 -46.38 32.62
N LYS A 382 -30.06 -46.67 32.60
CA LYS A 382 -29.00 -45.66 32.42
C LYS A 382 -28.72 -45.39 30.94
N LYS A 383 -28.85 -46.42 30.08
CA LYS A 383 -28.68 -46.31 28.63
C LYS A 383 -29.68 -45.34 28.00
N ILE A 384 -30.94 -45.36 28.47
CA ILE A 384 -31.98 -44.45 27.97
C ILE A 384 -31.65 -42.96 28.21
N GLY A 385 -30.85 -42.66 29.24
CA GLY A 385 -30.42 -41.30 29.57
C GLY A 385 -29.58 -40.62 28.49
N GLU A 386 -29.09 -41.36 27.50
CA GLU A 386 -28.38 -40.75 26.37
C GLU A 386 -29.28 -39.98 25.40
N ASN A 387 -30.60 -40.20 25.41
CA ASN A 387 -31.53 -39.42 24.60
C ASN A 387 -32.64 -38.80 25.47
N PRO A 388 -32.35 -37.68 26.16
CA PRO A 388 -33.31 -37.06 27.05
C PRO A 388 -34.58 -36.60 26.31
N TYR A 389 -34.46 -36.16 25.04
CA TYR A 389 -35.61 -35.78 24.24
C TYR A 389 -36.54 -36.97 23.98
N LEU A 390 -36.00 -38.11 23.56
CA LEU A 390 -36.79 -39.32 23.34
C LEU A 390 -37.44 -39.81 24.64
N VAL A 391 -36.70 -39.79 25.75
CA VAL A 391 -37.24 -40.15 27.06
C VAL A 391 -38.39 -39.23 27.45
N CYS A 392 -38.23 -37.91 27.32
CA CYS A 392 -39.31 -36.95 27.59
C CYS A 392 -40.52 -37.18 26.67
N SER A 393 -40.31 -37.43 25.37
CA SER A 393 -41.39 -37.73 24.44
C SER A 393 -42.15 -39.00 24.82
N ILE A 394 -41.45 -40.06 25.21
CA ILE A 394 -42.08 -41.31 25.67
C ILE A 394 -42.91 -41.05 26.93
N ILE A 395 -42.36 -40.31 27.91
CA ILE A 395 -43.08 -39.98 29.15
C ILE A 395 -44.36 -39.19 28.85
N ILE A 396 -44.29 -38.17 27.99
CA ILE A 396 -45.45 -37.37 27.58
C ILE A 396 -46.50 -38.23 26.90
N MET A 397 -46.10 -39.11 25.97
CA MET A 397 -47.02 -40.02 25.29
C MET A 397 -47.71 -40.99 26.24
N VAL A 398 -46.98 -41.51 27.24
CA VAL A 398 -47.56 -42.37 28.29
C VAL A 398 -48.56 -41.60 29.14
N MET A 399 -48.24 -40.36 29.54
CA MET A 399 -49.15 -39.51 30.31
C MET A 399 -50.43 -39.18 29.52
N ILE A 400 -50.31 -38.87 28.23
CA ILE A 400 -51.46 -38.63 27.34
C ILE A 400 -52.28 -39.91 27.18
N GLY A 401 -51.64 -41.06 26.97
CA GLY A 401 -52.32 -42.34 26.83
C GLY A 401 -53.08 -42.74 28.10
N LEU A 402 -52.47 -42.54 29.27
CA LEU A 402 -53.13 -42.76 30.56
C LEU A 402 -54.29 -41.79 30.76
N TYR A 403 -54.12 -40.50 30.43
CA TYR A 403 -55.20 -39.51 30.52
C TYR A 403 -56.39 -39.85 29.60
N SER A 404 -56.16 -40.43 28.42
CA SER A 404 -57.24 -40.85 27.52
C SER A 404 -57.94 -42.15 27.93
N LEU A 405 -57.40 -42.90 28.91
CA LEU A 405 -57.97 -44.14 29.46
C LEU A 405 -58.80 -43.90 30.74
N PHE A 406 -58.67 -42.73 31.36
CA PHE A 406 -59.48 -42.25 32.48
C PHE A 406 -60.48 -41.20 32.00
#